data_AF-A0A2A5SGZ4-F1
#
_entry.id   AF-A0A2A5SGZ4-F1
#
_cell.length_a   1.000
_cell.length_b   1.000
_cell.length_c   1.000
_cell.angle_alpha   90.00
_cell.angle_beta   90.00
_cell.angle_gamma   90.00
#
_symmetry.space_group_name_H-M   'P 1'
#
loop_
_entity.id
_entity.type
_entity.pdbx_description
1 polymer ?
#
loop_
_entity_poly.entity_id
_entity_poly.type
_entity_poly.pdbx_seq_one_letter_code
_entity_poly.pdbx_strand_id
1 'polypeptide(L)'
;MKKLKVTLLASSVVLAAALLSACGFNQSSSTSTKKLKVGDFDVAYQNPDKAIKGGDLKIAYQSDSPMKAEWLAPLSDDATFGSMSGPGGGQDGLFFTNSSFKYINGGPDNVSLDKDAKTATITLRKDLKWSDGSEVTAKDYEFSYELTANPAYGSDRWTDSLANIVGLSDYHAGKAKTISGITFPDGENGKVIKV
;
A
#
# COMPACT_ATOMS: atom_id res chain seq x y z
N MET A 1 -61.02 44.48 -10.88
CA MET A 1 -60.78 44.22 -9.44
C MET A 1 -59.27 44.20 -9.19
N LYS A 2 -58.88 44.91 -8.12
CA LYS A 2 -57.56 45.24 -7.52
C LYS A 2 -56.24 44.98 -8.29
N LYS A 3 -55.57 46.11 -8.56
CA LYS A 3 -54.20 46.29 -9.06
C LYS A 3 -53.17 46.12 -7.93
N LEU A 4 -52.03 45.47 -8.18
CA LEU A 4 -50.87 45.54 -7.29
C LEU A 4 -49.76 46.34 -7.97
N LYS A 5 -49.26 47.36 -7.27
CA LYS A 5 -48.35 48.40 -7.77
C LYS A 5 -46.90 47.95 -7.65
N VAL A 6 -46.17 48.11 -8.75
CA VAL A 6 -44.71 48.15 -8.83
C VAL A 6 -44.23 49.50 -8.28
N THR A 7 -43.20 49.49 -7.42
CA THR A 7 -42.47 50.71 -7.05
C THR A 7 -40.98 50.45 -7.24
N LEU A 8 -40.42 51.05 -8.29
CA LEU A 8 -38.99 51.36 -8.42
C LEU A 8 -38.63 52.50 -7.47
N LEU A 9 -37.42 52.49 -6.91
CA LEU A 9 -36.58 53.67 -6.80
C LEU A 9 -35.13 53.24 -6.51
N ALA A 10 -34.32 53.30 -7.58
CA ALA A 10 -32.87 53.33 -7.52
C ALA A 10 -32.40 54.65 -6.93
N SER A 11 -31.37 54.62 -6.08
CA SER A 11 -30.48 55.75 -5.82
C SER A 11 -29.21 55.30 -5.10
N SER A 12 -28.08 55.56 -5.79
CA SER A 12 -26.81 56.00 -5.21
C SER A 12 -25.74 54.96 -4.85
N VAL A 13 -24.88 54.72 -5.84
CA VAL A 13 -23.50 54.23 -5.76
C VAL A 13 -22.61 55.29 -5.08
N VAL A 14 -21.52 54.82 -4.45
CA VAL A 14 -20.27 55.52 -4.06
C VAL A 14 -20.30 56.33 -2.76
N LEU A 15 -19.75 55.74 -1.69
CA LEU A 15 -18.78 56.46 -0.84
C LEU A 15 -17.81 55.46 -0.18
N ALA A 16 -16.80 55.05 -0.95
CA ALA A 16 -15.55 54.59 -0.37
C ALA A 16 -14.70 55.80 0.03
N ALA A 17 -13.87 55.60 1.06
CA ALA A 17 -12.86 56.52 1.61
C ALA A 17 -13.37 57.58 2.60
N ALA A 18 -13.32 57.24 3.90
CA ALA A 18 -12.49 57.94 4.89
C ALA A 18 -12.96 57.60 6.31
N LEU A 19 -12.50 56.49 6.89
CA LEU A 19 -12.30 56.35 8.34
C LEU A 19 -11.21 55.30 8.60
N LEU A 20 -9.98 55.63 8.20
CA LEU A 20 -8.79 55.03 8.79
C LEU A 20 -8.62 55.65 10.19
N SER A 21 -8.31 54.79 11.16
CA SER A 21 -7.70 55.12 12.45
C SER A 21 -8.59 55.84 13.47
N ALA A 22 -9.34 55.05 14.24
CA ALA A 22 -9.50 55.34 15.67
C ALA A 22 -9.89 54.08 16.45
N CYS A 23 -9.01 53.75 17.39
CA CYS A 23 -9.28 53.02 18.64
C CYS A 23 -9.22 51.50 18.57
N GLY A 24 -8.05 51.01 18.96
CA GLY A 24 -7.74 49.62 19.23
C GLY A 24 -8.78 48.94 20.12
N PHE A 25 -9.29 47.84 19.59
CA PHE A 25 -9.84 46.77 20.39
C PHE A 25 -8.90 45.58 20.21
N ASN A 26 -8.45 45.06 21.34
CA ASN A 26 -7.53 43.93 21.45
C ASN A 26 -8.15 42.72 20.75
N GLN A 27 -7.85 42.56 19.46
CA GLN A 27 -8.26 41.39 18.69
C GLN A 27 -7.37 40.24 19.13
N SER A 28 -7.74 39.61 20.24
CA SER A 28 -7.39 38.21 20.46
C SER A 28 -7.85 37.48 19.21
N SER A 29 -6.89 37.10 18.36
CA SER A 29 -7.11 36.06 17.38
C SER A 29 -7.52 34.84 18.19
N SER A 30 -8.82 34.57 18.26
CA SER A 30 -9.29 33.23 18.56
C SER A 30 -8.88 32.39 17.37
N THR A 31 -7.60 32.00 17.38
CA THR A 31 -7.15 30.81 16.71
C THR A 31 -8.02 29.73 17.31
N SER A 32 -9.08 29.37 16.60
CA SER A 32 -9.81 28.15 16.87
C SER A 32 -8.79 27.07 16.58
N THR A 33 -8.02 26.70 17.61
CA THR A 33 -7.18 25.52 17.61
C THR A 33 -8.13 24.36 17.35
N LYS A 34 -8.29 24.00 16.08
CA LYS A 34 -8.99 22.80 15.66
C LYS A 34 -8.25 21.67 16.35
N LYS A 35 -8.78 21.20 17.47
CA LYS A 35 -8.23 20.07 18.21
C LYS A 35 -8.24 18.89 17.23
N LEU A 36 -7.06 18.51 16.75
CA LEU A 36 -6.92 17.38 15.87
C LEU A 36 -7.42 16.14 16.63
N LYS A 37 -8.32 15.38 16.03
CA LYS A 37 -8.71 14.07 16.57
C LYS A 37 -7.55 13.13 16.29
N VAL A 38 -6.82 12.75 17.32
CA VAL A 38 -5.64 11.89 17.21
C VAL A 38 -5.89 10.64 18.04
N GLY A 39 -5.86 9.47 17.40
CA GLY A 39 -5.76 8.16 18.05
C GLY A 39 -6.95 7.68 18.89
N ASP A 40 -7.93 8.54 19.19
CA ASP A 40 -9.12 8.18 19.98
C ASP A 40 -10.24 7.64 19.08
N PHE A 41 -9.96 6.49 18.47
CA PHE A 41 -10.90 5.75 17.62
C PHE A 41 -10.80 4.25 17.93
N ASP A 42 -11.95 3.59 17.97
CA ASP A 42 -12.00 2.12 18.04
C ASP A 42 -11.44 1.51 16.75
N VAL A 43 -10.44 0.65 16.88
CA VAL A 43 -9.79 -0.04 15.74
C VAL A 43 -10.51 -1.33 15.34
N ALA A 44 -11.50 -1.75 16.11
CA ALA A 44 -12.30 -2.94 15.85
C ALA A 44 -13.76 -2.70 16.26
N TYR A 45 -14.68 -3.16 15.42
CA TYR A 45 -16.09 -3.24 15.79
C TYR A 45 -16.39 -4.60 16.44
N GLN A 46 -16.71 -4.60 17.73
CA GLN A 46 -17.10 -5.80 18.47
C GLN A 46 -18.58 -6.09 18.25
N ASN A 47 -18.88 -6.90 17.22
CA ASN A 47 -20.25 -7.30 16.92
C ASN A 47 -20.74 -8.35 17.95
N PRO A 48 -21.83 -8.09 18.70
CA PRO A 48 -22.37 -9.06 19.66
C PRO A 48 -23.03 -10.28 18.99
N ASP A 49 -23.43 -10.16 17.72
CA ASP A 49 -24.11 -11.22 16.99
C ASP A 49 -23.15 -12.24 16.40
N LYS A 50 -23.61 -13.49 16.29
CA LYS A 50 -22.83 -14.57 15.67
C LYS A 50 -22.83 -14.42 14.15
N ALA A 51 -21.66 -14.63 13.52
CA ALA A 51 -21.55 -14.70 12.07
C ALA A 51 -22.40 -15.85 11.51
N ILE A 52 -23.09 -15.58 10.39
CA ILE A 52 -23.82 -16.61 9.62
C ILE A 52 -22.85 -17.44 8.77
N LYS A 53 -23.29 -18.63 8.34
CA LYS A 53 -22.55 -19.43 7.35
C LYS A 53 -22.80 -18.88 5.94
N GLY A 54 -21.73 -18.51 5.24
CA GLY A 54 -21.81 -17.91 3.90
C GLY A 54 -22.18 -16.42 3.95
N GLY A 55 -22.81 -15.93 2.88
CA GLY A 55 -23.20 -14.53 2.72
C GLY A 55 -22.26 -13.74 1.80
N ASP A 56 -22.81 -12.68 1.20
CA ASP A 56 -22.10 -11.84 0.24
C ASP A 56 -21.69 -10.51 0.89
N LEU A 57 -20.42 -10.40 1.26
CA LEU A 57 -19.86 -9.16 1.80
C LEU A 57 -19.56 -8.17 0.66
N LYS A 58 -20.05 -6.94 0.80
CA LYS A 58 -19.84 -5.86 -0.19
C LYS A 58 -18.88 -4.83 0.39
N ILE A 59 -17.73 -4.66 -0.26
CA ILE A 59 -16.69 -3.69 0.11
C ILE A 59 -16.42 -2.81 -1.09
N ALA A 60 -16.15 -1.52 -0.86
CA ALA A 60 -15.72 -0.57 -1.89
C ALA A 60 -14.47 0.15 -1.43
N TYR A 61 -13.63 0.56 -2.39
CA TYR A 61 -12.53 1.50 -2.19
C TYR A 61 -12.90 2.81 -2.88
N GLN A 62 -12.82 3.94 -2.17
CA GLN A 62 -13.16 5.23 -2.74
C GLN A 62 -12.07 5.67 -3.72
N SER A 63 -12.43 5.82 -5.00
CA SER A 63 -11.54 6.35 -6.04
C SER A 63 -12.36 7.01 -7.14
N ASP A 64 -11.98 8.23 -7.51
CA ASP A 64 -12.52 8.91 -8.70
C ASP A 64 -11.85 8.44 -9.99
N SER A 65 -10.73 7.70 -9.87
CA SER A 65 -10.04 7.04 -10.98
C SER A 65 -10.48 5.58 -11.12
N PRO A 66 -10.50 5.01 -12.34
CA PRO A 66 -10.74 3.58 -12.54
C PRO A 66 -9.73 2.71 -11.81
N MET A 67 -10.15 1.49 -11.45
CA MET A 67 -9.27 0.47 -10.90
C MET A 67 -8.23 0.02 -11.94
N LYS A 68 -6.95 -0.02 -11.56
CA LYS A 68 -5.86 -0.59 -12.35
C LYS A 68 -5.50 -1.97 -11.79
N ALA A 69 -6.11 -3.03 -12.31
CA ALA A 69 -5.81 -4.37 -11.82
C ALA A 69 -4.41 -4.84 -12.26
N GLU A 70 -3.52 -4.99 -11.28
CA GLU A 70 -2.18 -5.54 -11.44
C GLU A 70 -1.81 -6.38 -10.20
N TRP A 71 -1.87 -7.70 -10.35
CA TRP A 71 -1.68 -8.64 -9.24
C TRP A 71 -0.21 -8.83 -8.89
N LEU A 72 0.71 -8.51 -9.80
CA LEU A 72 2.14 -8.61 -9.56
C LEU A 72 2.61 -7.35 -8.83
N ALA A 73 2.89 -7.48 -7.53
CA ALA A 73 3.41 -6.38 -6.71
C ALA A 73 4.60 -5.63 -7.34
N PRO A 74 5.57 -6.29 -8.02
CA PRO A 74 6.65 -5.61 -8.76
C PRO A 74 6.19 -4.61 -9.83
N LEU A 75 5.00 -4.78 -10.41
CA LEU A 75 4.49 -3.97 -11.53
C LEU A 75 3.37 -3.01 -11.12
N SER A 76 2.77 -3.20 -9.95
CA SER A 76 1.71 -2.33 -9.43
C SER A 76 2.31 -1.09 -8.77
N ASP A 77 1.70 0.08 -8.96
CA ASP A 77 2.15 1.37 -8.39
C ASP A 77 1.09 2.10 -7.56
N ASP A 78 -0.14 1.57 -7.49
CA ASP A 78 -1.26 2.23 -6.81
C ASP A 78 -1.63 1.58 -5.46
N ALA A 79 -2.16 2.40 -4.54
CA ALA A 79 -2.67 1.92 -3.25
C ALA A 79 -4.11 1.39 -3.36
N THR A 80 -4.84 1.83 -4.38
CA THR A 80 -6.23 1.44 -4.65
C THR A 80 -6.30 -0.05 -4.90
N PHE A 81 -5.61 -0.56 -5.92
CA PHE A 81 -5.62 -1.99 -6.23
C PHE A 81 -4.87 -2.79 -5.18
N GLY A 82 -3.75 -2.28 -4.64
CA GLY A 82 -3.06 -2.91 -3.51
C GLY A 82 -3.99 -3.23 -2.35
N SER A 83 -4.86 -2.29 -1.96
CA SER A 83 -5.87 -2.52 -0.91
C SER A 83 -6.98 -3.48 -1.35
N MET A 84 -7.47 -3.35 -2.58
CA MET A 84 -8.54 -4.19 -3.13
C MET A 84 -8.12 -5.65 -3.31
N SER A 85 -6.82 -5.91 -3.51
CA SER A 85 -6.26 -7.26 -3.66
C SER A 85 -6.17 -8.05 -2.35
N GLY A 86 -6.40 -7.41 -1.20
CA GLY A 86 -6.27 -8.00 0.14
C GLY A 86 -6.95 -9.35 0.32
N PRO A 87 -8.23 -9.54 -0.06
CA PRO A 87 -8.91 -10.84 0.03
C PRO A 87 -8.26 -11.96 -0.81
N GLY A 88 -7.51 -11.60 -1.86
CA GLY A 88 -6.77 -12.54 -2.71
C GLY A 88 -5.34 -12.82 -2.24
N GLY A 89 -4.91 -12.28 -1.10
CA GLY A 89 -3.54 -12.41 -0.60
C GLY A 89 -2.71 -11.12 -0.65
N GLY A 90 -3.29 -10.00 -1.10
CA GLY A 90 -2.61 -8.70 -1.07
C GLY A 90 -1.41 -8.64 -2.01
N GLN A 91 -1.59 -9.08 -3.26
CA GLN A 91 -0.50 -9.27 -4.23
C GLN A 91 0.55 -10.28 -3.74
N ASP A 92 0.04 -11.40 -3.22
CA ASP A 92 0.79 -12.58 -2.79
C ASP A 92 1.85 -12.33 -1.70
N GLY A 93 1.52 -11.47 -0.73
CA GLY A 93 2.37 -11.22 0.44
C GLY A 93 2.60 -12.48 1.28
N LEU A 94 3.86 -12.76 1.62
CA LEU A 94 4.23 -14.05 2.21
C LEU A 94 4.37 -14.03 3.75
N PHE A 95 4.88 -12.94 4.32
CA PHE A 95 5.24 -12.92 5.74
C PHE A 95 4.09 -12.43 6.63
N PHE A 96 3.89 -13.11 7.76
CA PHE A 96 3.09 -12.57 8.85
C PHE A 96 3.89 -11.62 9.72
N THR A 97 3.21 -10.64 10.29
CA THR A 97 3.80 -9.70 11.25
C THR A 97 2.94 -9.54 12.48
N ASN A 98 3.55 -9.16 13.60
CA ASN A 98 2.80 -8.64 14.74
C ASN A 98 2.34 -7.19 14.51
N SER A 99 1.66 -6.59 15.49
CA SER A 99 1.16 -5.21 15.41
C SER A 99 2.25 -4.13 15.28
N SER A 100 3.52 -4.47 15.51
CA SER A 100 4.68 -3.59 15.32
C SER A 100 5.46 -3.91 14.04
N PHE A 101 4.85 -4.66 13.11
CA PHE A 101 5.45 -5.06 11.82
C PHE A 101 6.72 -5.93 11.94
N LYS A 102 6.97 -6.57 13.08
CA LYS A 102 8.04 -7.57 13.19
C LYS A 102 7.56 -8.88 12.59
N TYR A 103 8.39 -9.49 11.73
CA TYR A 103 8.12 -10.81 11.17
C TYR A 103 7.91 -11.84 12.27
N ILE A 104 6.90 -12.68 12.10
CA ILE A 104 6.58 -13.81 12.98
C ILE A 104 6.33 -15.04 12.11
N ASN A 105 6.54 -16.20 12.72
CA ASN A 105 6.31 -17.47 12.02
C ASN A 105 4.82 -17.79 11.88
N GLY A 106 4.51 -18.66 10.91
CA GLY A 106 3.17 -19.24 10.72
C GLY A 106 2.38 -18.68 9.54
N GLY A 107 2.98 -17.75 8.78
CA GLY A 107 2.43 -17.30 7.50
C GLY A 107 2.67 -18.30 6.36
N PRO A 108 2.35 -17.91 5.11
CA PRO A 108 2.75 -18.62 3.89
C PRO A 108 4.23 -19.03 3.84
N ASP A 109 5.12 -18.23 4.43
CA ASP A 109 6.53 -18.55 4.61
C ASP A 109 7.06 -18.07 5.98
N ASN A 110 8.34 -18.35 6.22
CA ASN A 110 9.09 -17.80 7.34
C ASN A 110 10.45 -17.28 6.86
N VAL A 111 11.01 -16.28 7.55
CA VAL A 111 12.35 -15.75 7.29
C VAL A 111 13.25 -15.92 8.52
N SER A 112 14.48 -16.40 8.27
CA SER A 112 15.56 -16.45 9.26
C SER A 112 16.73 -15.60 8.77
N LEU A 113 17.24 -14.73 9.64
CA LEU A 113 18.37 -13.83 9.32
C LEU A 113 19.64 -14.31 10.02
N ASP A 114 20.72 -14.45 9.25
CA ASP A 114 22.07 -14.68 9.75
C ASP A 114 22.90 -13.41 9.51
N LYS A 115 23.23 -12.71 10.60
CA LYS A 115 23.97 -11.45 10.53
C LYS A 115 25.42 -11.64 10.10
N ASP A 116 26.05 -12.73 10.52
CA ASP A 116 27.48 -12.96 10.28
C ASP A 116 27.70 -13.45 8.85
N ALA A 117 26.82 -14.35 8.37
CA ALA A 117 26.80 -14.77 6.98
C ALA A 117 26.22 -13.71 6.03
N LYS A 118 25.51 -12.69 6.56
CA LYS A 118 24.77 -11.66 5.81
C LYS A 118 23.72 -12.25 4.88
N THR A 119 22.98 -13.25 5.36
CA THR A 119 21.97 -13.96 4.55
C THR A 119 20.60 -13.92 5.18
N ALA A 120 19.57 -13.87 4.34
CA ALA A 120 18.20 -14.23 4.69
C ALA A 120 17.86 -15.61 4.11
N THR A 121 17.33 -16.51 4.94
CA THR A 121 16.77 -17.78 4.48
C THR A 121 15.26 -17.72 4.57
N ILE A 122 14.60 -17.85 3.42
CA ILE A 122 13.15 -17.89 3.30
C ILE A 122 12.75 -19.36 3.14
N THR A 123 11.77 -19.79 3.94
CA THR A 123 11.22 -21.16 3.87
C THR A 123 9.72 -21.09 3.63
N LEU A 124 9.32 -21.42 2.41
CA LEU A 124 7.92 -21.52 1.99
C LEU A 124 7.26 -22.71 2.70
N ARG A 125 5.97 -22.57 3.03
CA ARG A 125 5.19 -23.70 3.55
C ARG A 125 5.13 -24.83 2.52
N LYS A 126 5.19 -26.06 3.03
CA LYS A 126 5.16 -27.28 2.20
C LYS A 126 3.86 -27.45 1.44
N ASP A 127 2.75 -26.97 2.00
CA ASP A 127 1.41 -27.03 1.44
C ASP A 127 0.99 -25.73 0.72
N LEU A 128 1.92 -24.79 0.52
CA LEU A 128 1.65 -23.53 -0.16
C LEU A 128 1.43 -23.77 -1.67
N LYS A 129 0.25 -23.36 -2.15
CA LYS A 129 -0.21 -23.57 -3.52
C LYS A 129 -0.78 -22.30 -4.12
N TRP A 130 -0.65 -22.19 -5.44
CA TRP A 130 -1.41 -21.26 -6.25
C TRP A 130 -2.89 -21.66 -6.30
N SER A 131 -3.74 -20.72 -6.72
CA SER A 131 -5.19 -20.92 -6.80
C SER A 131 -5.62 -21.98 -7.82
N ASP A 132 -4.75 -22.32 -8.78
CA ASP A 132 -4.95 -23.41 -9.74
C ASP A 132 -4.53 -24.79 -9.19
N GLY A 133 -3.97 -24.83 -7.97
CA GLY A 133 -3.51 -26.04 -7.29
C GLY A 133 -2.05 -26.40 -7.51
N SER A 134 -1.33 -25.68 -8.37
CA SER A 134 0.13 -25.84 -8.53
C SER A 134 0.89 -25.42 -7.27
N GLU A 135 2.09 -25.96 -7.08
CA GLU A 135 2.93 -25.63 -5.92
C GLU A 135 3.56 -24.25 -6.08
N VAL A 136 3.60 -23.47 -5.00
CA VAL A 136 4.47 -22.27 -4.95
C VAL A 136 5.90 -22.71 -4.65
N THR A 137 6.85 -22.27 -5.46
CA THR A 137 8.23 -22.76 -5.43
C THR A 137 9.25 -21.66 -5.14
N ALA A 138 10.49 -22.07 -4.88
CA ALA A 138 11.62 -21.17 -4.73
C ALA A 138 11.84 -20.28 -5.97
N LYS A 139 11.53 -20.79 -7.17
CA LYS A 139 11.61 -20.01 -8.42
C LYS A 139 10.56 -18.91 -8.49
N ASP A 140 9.34 -19.13 -7.98
CA ASP A 140 8.31 -18.09 -7.97
C ASP A 140 8.72 -16.88 -7.11
N TYR A 141 9.41 -17.14 -6.00
CA TYR A 141 9.98 -16.09 -5.16
C TYR A 141 11.07 -15.28 -5.88
N GLU A 142 12.02 -15.96 -6.53
CA GLU A 142 13.09 -15.28 -7.28
C GLU A 142 12.56 -14.54 -8.50
N PHE A 143 11.52 -15.05 -9.15
CA PHE A 143 10.87 -14.38 -10.28
C PHE A 143 10.32 -12.99 -9.91
N SER A 144 9.92 -12.76 -8.65
CA SER A 144 9.53 -11.42 -8.18
C SER A 144 10.70 -10.41 -8.23
N TYR A 145 11.93 -10.87 -8.00
CA TYR A 145 13.13 -10.05 -8.19
C TYR A 145 13.41 -9.82 -9.67
N GLU A 146 13.22 -10.84 -10.52
CA GLU A 146 13.36 -10.67 -11.97
C GLU A 146 12.38 -9.65 -12.53
N LEU A 147 11.11 -9.69 -12.14
CA LEU A 147 10.07 -8.73 -12.54
C LEU A 147 10.47 -7.30 -12.19
N THR A 148 11.09 -7.11 -11.02
CA THR A 148 11.52 -5.78 -10.56
C THR A 148 12.79 -5.32 -11.27
N ALA A 149 13.77 -6.22 -11.42
CA ALA A 149 15.13 -5.89 -11.80
C ALA A 149 15.38 -6.02 -13.31
N ASN A 150 14.59 -6.76 -14.08
CA ASN A 150 14.75 -6.80 -15.53
C ASN A 150 13.95 -5.65 -16.18
N PRO A 151 14.61 -4.66 -16.81
CA PRO A 151 13.92 -3.50 -17.39
C PRO A 151 12.90 -3.85 -18.48
N ALA A 152 12.98 -5.04 -19.07
CA ALA A 152 12.03 -5.50 -20.08
C ALA A 152 10.59 -5.62 -19.55
N TYR A 153 10.40 -5.80 -18.23
CA TYR A 153 9.07 -5.84 -17.61
C TYR A 153 8.51 -4.46 -17.27
N GLY A 154 9.33 -3.41 -17.32
CA GLY A 154 8.86 -2.03 -17.08
C GLY A 154 8.47 -1.73 -15.62
N SER A 155 9.04 -2.44 -14.64
CA SER A 155 8.86 -2.13 -13.22
C SER A 155 9.48 -0.77 -12.86
N ASP A 156 8.71 0.08 -12.17
CA ASP A 156 9.18 1.33 -11.58
C ASP A 156 9.75 1.16 -10.16
N ARG A 157 9.93 -0.09 -9.70
CA ARG A 157 10.28 -0.42 -8.31
C ARG A 157 11.76 -0.71 -8.05
N TRP A 158 12.63 -0.46 -9.02
CA TRP A 158 14.08 -0.57 -8.80
C TRP A 158 14.55 0.43 -7.72
N THR A 159 15.42 -0.01 -6.80
CA THR A 159 15.96 0.83 -5.73
C THR A 159 17.38 0.42 -5.36
N ASP A 160 18.13 1.32 -4.72
CA ASP A 160 19.45 1.01 -4.15
C ASP A 160 19.38 -0.03 -3.02
N SER A 161 18.21 -0.22 -2.41
CA SER A 161 18.02 -1.30 -1.42
C SER A 161 18.15 -2.69 -2.07
N LEU A 162 17.63 -2.85 -3.29
CA LEU A 162 17.79 -4.07 -4.08
C LEU A 162 19.23 -4.24 -4.56
N ALA A 163 19.92 -3.15 -4.90
CA ALA A 163 21.30 -3.18 -5.33
C ALA A 163 22.27 -3.78 -4.28
N ASN A 164 21.86 -3.87 -3.01
CA ASN A 164 22.61 -4.52 -1.94
C ASN A 164 22.59 -6.06 -2.01
N ILE A 165 21.70 -6.68 -2.80
CA ILE A 165 21.70 -8.12 -3.06
C ILE A 165 22.79 -8.46 -4.06
N VAL A 166 23.63 -9.44 -3.71
CA VAL A 166 24.79 -9.83 -4.52
C VAL A 166 24.35 -10.21 -5.95
N GLY A 167 24.94 -9.57 -6.95
CA GLY A 167 24.68 -9.83 -8.37
C GLY A 167 23.38 -9.23 -8.92
N LEU A 168 22.48 -8.67 -8.09
CA LEU A 168 21.21 -8.14 -8.57
C LEU A 168 21.40 -6.89 -9.45
N SER A 169 22.37 -6.03 -9.11
CA SER A 169 22.75 -4.87 -9.94
C SER A 169 23.33 -5.27 -11.30
N ASP A 170 24.12 -6.35 -11.34
CA ASP A 170 24.71 -6.84 -12.60
C ASP A 170 23.65 -7.52 -13.47
N TYR A 171 22.67 -8.20 -12.87
CA TYR A 171 21.48 -8.69 -13.56
C TYR A 171 20.66 -7.54 -14.14
N HIS A 172 20.37 -6.51 -13.33
CA HIS A 172 19.61 -5.33 -13.77
C HIS A 172 20.28 -4.61 -14.94
N ALA A 173 21.60 -4.46 -14.91
CA ALA A 173 22.39 -3.85 -15.98
C ALA A 173 22.60 -4.77 -17.20
N GLY A 174 22.07 -6.00 -17.19
CA GLY A 174 22.21 -6.98 -18.26
C GLY A 174 23.61 -7.60 -18.39
N LYS A 175 24.50 -7.39 -17.41
CA LYS A 175 25.85 -7.96 -17.37
C LYS A 175 25.85 -9.44 -16.96
N ALA A 176 24.88 -9.83 -16.14
CA ALA A 176 24.62 -11.20 -15.74
C ALA A 176 23.26 -11.68 -16.28
N LYS A 177 23.14 -12.98 -16.53
CA LYS A 177 21.87 -13.62 -16.94
C LYS A 177 21.05 -14.17 -15.77
N THR A 178 21.65 -14.23 -14.59
CA THR A 178 21.06 -14.77 -13.35
C THR A 178 21.48 -13.91 -12.17
N ILE A 179 20.76 -14.02 -11.05
CA ILE A 179 21.03 -13.26 -9.81
C ILE A 179 21.87 -14.14 -8.87
N SER A 180 23.18 -13.92 -8.81
CA SER A 180 24.10 -14.82 -8.08
C SER A 180 23.87 -14.89 -6.56
N GLY A 181 23.27 -13.87 -5.96
CA GLY A 181 22.95 -13.81 -4.53
C GLY A 181 21.71 -14.59 -4.15
N ILE A 182 20.86 -14.96 -5.11
CA ILE A 182 19.65 -15.73 -4.85
C ILE A 182 19.92 -17.18 -5.23
N THR A 183 19.82 -18.07 -4.25
CA THR A 183 20.12 -19.50 -4.43
C THR A 183 19.03 -20.38 -3.83
N PHE A 184 18.96 -21.62 -4.31
CA PHE A 184 17.90 -22.57 -3.98
C PHE A 184 18.51 -23.82 -3.35
N PRO A 185 18.64 -23.90 -2.01
CA PRO A 185 19.23 -25.06 -1.34
C PRO A 185 18.59 -26.40 -1.71
N ASP A 186 17.29 -26.40 -1.99
CA ASP A 186 16.51 -27.58 -2.39
C ASP A 186 16.17 -27.60 -3.90
N GLY A 187 16.83 -26.76 -4.71
CA GLY A 187 16.55 -26.56 -6.12
C GLY A 187 15.36 -25.61 -6.39
N GLU A 188 15.18 -25.22 -7.65
CA GLU A 188 14.18 -24.23 -8.10
C GLU A 188 12.74 -24.62 -7.75
N ASN A 189 12.41 -25.92 -7.84
CA ASN A 189 11.11 -26.46 -7.44
C ASN A 189 11.00 -26.73 -5.93
N GLY A 190 12.02 -26.38 -5.16
CA GLY A 190 12.07 -26.53 -3.72
C GLY A 190 11.29 -25.45 -2.98
N LYS A 191 11.42 -25.45 -1.65
CA LYS A 191 10.70 -24.53 -0.75
C LYS A 191 11.63 -23.61 0.05
N VAL A 192 12.93 -23.63 -0.25
CA VAL A 192 13.95 -22.85 0.47
C VAL A 192 14.66 -21.94 -0.49
N ILE A 193 14.78 -20.67 -0.11
CA ILE A 193 15.51 -19.63 -0.81
C ILE A 193 16.54 -19.03 0.14
N LYS A 194 17.75 -18.80 -0.36
CA LYS A 194 18.76 -18.00 0.33
C LYS A 194 19.08 -16.76 -0.49
N VAL A 195 19.04 -15.61 0.17
CA VAL A 195 19.37 -14.28 -0.36
C VAL A 195 20.49 -13.67 0.48
#